data_AF-A0A0R2CUN9-F1
#
_entry.id   AF-A0A0R2CUN9-F1
#
_cell.length_a   1.000
_cell.length_b   1.000
_cell.length_c   1.000
_cell.angle_alpha   90.00
_cell.angle_beta   90.00
_cell.angle_gamma   90.00
#
_symmetry.space_group_name_H-M   'P 1'
#
loop_
_entity.id
_entity.type
_entity.pdbx_description
1 polymer ?
#
loop_
_entity_poly.entity_id
_entity_poly.type
_entity_poly.pdbx_seq_one_letter_code
_entity_poly.pdbx_strand_id
1 'polypeptide(L)'
;MKERRQLMASYELVASVQYFDLFSDADEHQILIKDTRTHEQREYRLSPVDFIAFLSEIDLYNNSHQNTEKFVHHIEEQYLNIGNRIVR
;
A
#
# COMPACT_ATOMS: atom_id res chain seq x y z
N MET A 1 10.56 -17.50 -12.69
CA MET A 1 11.11 -16.80 -11.51
C MET A 1 11.68 -15.40 -11.78
N LYS A 2 11.96 -14.99 -13.03
CA LYS A 2 12.50 -13.63 -13.33
C LYS A 2 11.46 -12.50 -13.25
N GLU A 3 10.20 -12.75 -13.62
CA GLU A 3 9.13 -11.71 -13.59
C GLU A 3 8.85 -11.16 -12.19
N ARG A 4 8.81 -12.03 -11.16
CA ARG A 4 8.54 -11.60 -9.78
C ARG A 4 9.60 -10.64 -9.21
N ARG A 5 10.86 -10.72 -9.68
CA ARG A 5 11.94 -9.80 -9.26
C ARG A 5 11.91 -8.46 -10.00
N GLN A 6 11.42 -8.44 -11.25
CA GLN A 6 11.24 -7.19 -11.99
C GLN A 6 10.01 -6.42 -11.51
N LEU A 7 8.94 -7.11 -11.11
CA LEU A 7 7.75 -6.46 -10.55
C LEU A 7 8.04 -5.73 -9.22
N MET A 8 8.84 -6.30 -8.32
CA MET A 8 9.26 -5.58 -7.11
C MET A 8 10.28 -4.47 -7.36
N ALA A 9 10.80 -4.30 -8.59
CA ALA A 9 11.71 -3.21 -8.89
C ALA A 9 10.99 -1.86 -9.02
N SER A 10 9.69 -1.87 -9.33
CA SER A 10 8.87 -0.66 -9.46
C SER A 10 8.19 -0.25 -8.16
N TYR A 11 8.08 -1.17 -7.19
CA TYR A 11 7.47 -0.89 -5.90
C TYR A 11 8.47 -0.27 -4.93
N GLU A 12 8.10 0.91 -4.42
CA GLU A 12 8.86 1.61 -3.38
C GLU A 12 8.12 1.50 -2.04
N LEU A 13 8.87 1.27 -0.95
CA LEU A 13 8.31 1.27 0.40
C LEU A 13 7.94 2.70 0.78
N VAL A 14 6.66 2.95 1.05
CA VAL A 14 6.15 4.28 1.41
C VAL A 14 5.81 4.41 2.90
N ALA A 15 5.47 3.30 3.57
CA ALA A 15 5.31 3.28 5.02
C ALA A 15 5.46 1.88 5.60
N SER A 16 5.94 1.81 6.84
CA SER A 16 5.84 0.61 7.70
C SER A 16 4.99 0.96 8.92
N VAL A 17 3.87 0.25 9.06
CA VAL A 17 2.79 0.59 9.98
C VAL A 17 2.45 -0.66 10.80
N GLN A 18 2.86 -0.70 12.06
CA GLN A 18 2.82 -1.90 12.91
C GLN A 18 3.44 -3.13 12.23
N TYR A 19 2.59 -4.02 11.71
CA TYR A 19 2.95 -5.28 11.09
C TYR A 19 2.75 -5.26 9.57
N PHE A 20 2.38 -4.11 9.01
CA PHE A 20 2.13 -3.96 7.58
C PHE A 20 3.21 -3.09 6.94
N ASP A 21 3.84 -3.62 5.90
CA ASP A 21 4.65 -2.83 4.98
C ASP A 21 3.79 -2.43 3.79
N LEU A 22 3.75 -1.13 3.51
CA LEU A 22 3.00 -0.50 2.43
C LEU A 22 3.98 -0.07 1.34
N PHE A 23 3.78 -0.58 0.13
CA PHE A 23 4.54 -0.22 -1.05
C PHE A 23 3.64 0.37 -2.12
N SER A 24 4.20 1.23 -2.96
CA SER A 24 3.50 1.80 -4.11
C SER A 24 4.30 1.68 -5.40
N ASP A 25 3.60 1.45 -6.50
CA ASP A 25 4.10 1.64 -7.87
C ASP A 25 3.36 2.84 -8.46
N ALA A 26 4.07 3.94 -8.67
CA ALA A 26 3.48 5.20 -9.13
C ALA A 26 3.08 5.18 -10.61
N ASP A 27 3.77 4.40 -11.44
CA ASP A 27 3.49 4.31 -12.87
C ASP A 27 2.18 3.55 -13.12
N GLU A 28 1.95 2.50 -12.33
CA GLU A 28 0.80 1.63 -12.46
C GLU A 28 -0.36 1.96 -11.50
N HIS A 29 -0.16 2.97 -10.64
CA HIS A 29 -1.06 3.35 -9.54
C HIS A 29 -1.45 2.17 -8.64
N GLN A 30 -0.47 1.31 -8.35
CA GLN A 30 -0.67 0.10 -7.57
C GLN A 30 -0.15 0.25 -6.15
N ILE A 31 -0.82 -0.45 -5.24
CA ILE A 31 -0.43 -0.56 -3.84
C ILE A 31 -0.22 -2.04 -3.55
N LEU A 32 0.92 -2.34 -2.91
CA LEU A 32 1.20 -3.65 -2.36
C LEU A 32 1.27 -3.53 -0.84
N ILE A 33 0.44 -4.32 -0.16
CA ILE A 33 0.49 -4.49 1.28
C ILE A 33 1.06 -5.86 1.61
N LYS A 34 2.00 -5.87 2.54
CA LYS A 34 2.58 -7.09 3.08
C LYS A 34 2.38 -7.13 4.58
N ASP A 35 1.69 -8.15 5.06
CA ASP A 35 1.67 -8.48 6.48
C ASP A 35 2.98 -9.21 6.82
N THR A 36 3.78 -8.60 7.69
CA THR A 36 5.09 -9.11 8.12
C THR A 36 4.99 -10.30 9.08
N ARG A 37 3.85 -10.49 9.75
CA ARG A 37 3.61 -11.63 10.66
C ARG A 37 3.16 -12.87 9.90
N THR A 38 2.25 -12.72 8.95
CA THR A 38 1.68 -13.85 8.20
C THR A 38 2.40 -14.10 6.88
N HIS A 39 3.23 -13.16 6.44
CA HIS A 39 3.84 -13.11 5.11
C HIS A 39 2.83 -13.03 3.96
N GLU A 40 1.57 -12.72 4.25
CA GLU A 40 0.55 -12.49 3.23
C GLU A 40 0.83 -11.20 2.46
N GLN A 41 0.56 -11.22 1.16
CA GLN A 41 0.70 -10.07 0.27
C GLN A 41 -0.61 -9.84 -0.47
N ARG A 42 -1.03 -8.59 -0.51
CA ARG A 42 -2.25 -8.15 -1.20
C ARG A 42 -1.91 -6.96 -2.09
N GLU A 43 -2.24 -7.07 -3.37
CA GLU A 43 -1.97 -6.06 -4.39
C GLU A 43 -3.29 -5.45 -4.86
N TYR A 44 -3.32 -4.14 -5.00
CA TYR A 44 -4.49 -3.36 -5.39
C TYR A 44 -4.10 -2.35 -6.46
N ARG A 45 -4.97 -2.12 -7.44
CA ARG A 45 -4.86 -0.96 -8.33
C ARG A 45 -5.96 0.04 -7.98
N LEU A 46 -5.56 1.28 -7.81
CA LEU A 46 -6.45 2.40 -7.55
C LEU A 46 -6.70 3.22 -8.82
N SER A 47 -7.74 4.05 -8.80
CA SER A 47 -7.83 5.14 -9.76
C SER A 47 -6.70 6.15 -9.51
N PRO A 48 -6.28 6.94 -10.50
CA PRO A 48 -5.23 7.95 -10.28
C PRO A 48 -5.54 8.93 -9.16
N VAL A 49 -6.82 9.30 -9.00
CA VAL A 49 -7.26 10.24 -7.94
C VAL A 49 -7.10 9.60 -6.57
N ASP A 50 -7.59 8.38 -6.39
CA ASP A 50 -7.51 7.68 -5.11
C ASP A 50 -6.07 7.31 -4.76
N PHE A 51 -5.24 7.04 -5.75
CA PHE A 51 -3.81 6.78 -5.57
C PHE A 51 -3.05 8.00 -5.02
N ILE A 52 -3.32 9.19 -5.58
CA ILE A 52 -2.73 10.44 -5.08
C ILE A 52 -3.21 10.75 -3.66
N ALA A 53 -4.49 10.51 -3.37
CA ALA A 53 -5.05 10.67 -2.03
C ALA A 53 -4.38 9.72 -1.03
N PHE A 54 -4.21 8.44 -1.38
CA PHE A 54 -3.48 7.45 -0.59
C PHE A 54 -2.05 7.92 -0.26
N LEU A 55 -1.27 8.36 -1.25
CA LEU A 55 0.10 8.83 -1.01
C LEU A 55 0.14 10.06 -0.10
N SER A 56 -0.83 10.97 -0.25
CA SER A 56 -0.95 12.15 0.61
C SER A 56 -1.23 11.77 2.06
N GLU A 57 -2.08 10.78 2.29
CA GLU A 57 -2.34 10.27 3.64
C GLU A 57 -1.14 9.56 4.26
N ILE A 58 -0.38 8.80 3.47
CA ILE A 58 0.86 8.18 3.91
C ILE A 58 1.87 9.24 4.35
N ASP A 59 2.04 10.30 3.57
CA ASP A 59 2.91 11.41 3.93
C ASP A 59 2.46 12.10 5.23
N LEU A 60 1.15 12.34 5.38
CA LEU A 60 0.60 12.88 6.63
C LEU A 60 0.88 11.97 7.83
N TYR A 61 0.70 10.65 7.69
CA TYR A 61 1.00 9.69 8.74
C TYR A 61 2.49 9.70 9.14
N ASN A 62 3.39 9.63 8.15
CA ASN A 62 4.83 9.62 8.37
C ASN A 62 5.32 10.88 9.09
N ASN A 63 4.71 12.04 8.82
CA ASN A 63 5.08 13.30 9.46
C ASN A 63 4.40 13.52 10.82
N SER A 64 3.19 12.98 11.03
CA SER A 64 2.37 13.31 12.21
C SER A 64 2.47 12.32 13.37
N HIS A 65 3.13 11.16 13.22
CA HIS A 65 3.20 10.11 14.26
C HIS A 65 1.82 9.74 14.85
N GLN A 66 0.80 9.68 13.99
CA GLN A 66 -0.58 9.44 14.43
C GLN A 66 -0.77 8.02 15.01
N ASN A 67 -1.91 7.81 15.67
CA ASN A 67 -2.27 6.50 16.19
C ASN A 67 -2.31 5.47 15.06
N THR A 68 -1.34 4.55 15.10
CA THR A 68 -1.08 3.55 14.07
C THR A 68 -2.28 2.63 13.81
N GLU A 69 -3.08 2.28 14.82
CA GLU A 69 -4.25 1.42 14.65
C GLU A 69 -5.35 2.09 13.82
N LYS A 70 -5.61 3.38 14.10
CA LYS A 70 -6.61 4.16 13.36
C LYS A 70 -6.20 4.33 11.91
N PHE A 71 -4.90 4.53 11.66
CA PHE A 71 -4.37 4.70 10.31
C PHE A 71 -4.53 3.42 9.48
N VAL A 72 -4.18 2.24 10.03
CA VAL A 72 -4.38 0.97 9.32
C VAL A 72 -5.84 0.77 8.93
N HIS A 73 -6.76 0.93 9.88
CA HIS A 73 -8.18 0.74 9.62
C HIS A 73 -8.69 1.70 8.53
N HIS A 74 -8.28 2.97 8.59
CA HIS A 74 -8.64 3.97 7.59
C HIS A 74 -8.12 3.59 6.19
N ILE A 75 -6.87 3.16 6.07
CA ILE A 75 -6.30 2.73 4.78
C ILE A 75 -7.04 1.50 4.23
N GLU A 76 -7.34 0.52 5.07
CA GLU A 76 -8.10 -0.67 4.64
C GLU A 76 -9.50 -0.31 4.14
N GLU A 77 -10.24 0.52 4.87
CA GLU A 77 -11.59 0.92 4.49
C GLU A 77 -11.64 1.82 3.26
N GLN A 78 -10.77 2.83 3.20
CA GLN A 78 -10.84 3.88 2.20
C GLN A 78 -10.14 3.55 0.89
N TYR A 79 -9.17 2.63 0.88
CA TYR A 79 -8.37 2.37 -0.32
C TYR A 79 -8.35 0.89 -0.70
N LEU A 80 -8.18 -0.02 0.26
CA LEU A 80 -8.04 -1.44 -0.08
C LEU A 80 -9.38 -2.12 -0.38
N ASN A 81 -10.45 -1.70 0.30
CA ASN A 81 -11.78 -2.25 0.07
C ASN A 81 -12.42 -1.73 -1.22
N ILE A 82 -12.00 -0.56 -1.71
CA ILE A 82 -12.48 0.02 -2.97
C ILE A 82 -11.55 -0.26 -4.15
N GLY A 83 -10.29 -0.58 -3.88
CA GLY A 83 -9.30 -0.92 -4.90
C GLY A 83 -9.62 -2.25 -5.57
N ASN A 84 -9.33 -2.33 -6.87
CA ASN A 84 -9.44 -3.61 -7.58
C ASN A 84 -8.31 -4.52 -7.11
N ARG A 85 -8.64 -5.54 -6.31
CA ARG A 85 -7.67 -6.55 -5.87
C ARG A 85 -7.11 -7.27 -7.10
N ILE A 86 -5.80 -7.17 -7.26
CA ILE A 86 -5.08 -7.91 -8.29
C ILE A 86 -4.77 -9.29 -7.71
N VAL A 87 -5.33 -10.33 -8.33
CA VAL A 87 -5.02 -11.73 -8.00
C VAL A 87 -4.09 -12.25 -9.10
N ARG A 88 -2.85 -12.57 -8.75
CA ARG A 88 -1.85 -13.15 -9.64
C ARG A 88 -1.52 -14.58 -9.22
#